data_AF-A0A1R3WR15-F1
#
_entry.id   AF-A0A1R3WR15-F1
#
_cell.length_a   1.000
_cell.length_b   1.000
_cell.length_c   1.000
_cell.angle_alpha   90.00
_cell.angle_beta   90.00
_cell.angle_gamma   90.00
#
_symmetry.space_group_name_H-M   'P 1'
#
loop_
_entity.id
_entity.type
_entity.pdbx_description
1 polymer ?
#
loop_
_entity_poly.entity_id
_entity_poly.type
_entity_poly.pdbx_seq_one_letter_code
_entity_poly.pdbx_strand_id
1 'polypeptide(L)'
;MKQLVMQSIVFIIGLSGPLAAQPFSKSMAECAGLYQFGAAFMTDPERAYLFDFGQAKWINAAVLQAQTEGVADPAAYVATAQAAKYQEWTDRGAMAVFSEDMGDWFDYCRSFAEARGIDLHPD
;
A
#
# COMPACT_ATOMS: atom_id res chain seq x y z
N MET A 1 -39.89 -39.52 -24.56
CA MET A 1 -38.44 -39.32 -24.39
C MET A 1 -38.23 -37.95 -23.75
N LYS A 2 -37.54 -37.96 -22.60
CA LYS A 2 -36.88 -36.91 -21.81
C LYS A 2 -37.32 -35.44 -21.94
N GLN A 3 -37.90 -34.96 -20.83
CA GLN A 3 -37.91 -33.56 -20.41
C GLN A 3 -36.47 -33.07 -20.22
N LEU A 4 -36.10 -31.94 -20.83
CA LEU A 4 -34.90 -31.18 -20.45
C LEU A 4 -35.34 -29.96 -19.64
N VAL A 5 -35.02 -30.00 -18.36
CA VAL A 5 -35.16 -28.93 -17.39
C VAL A 5 -34.14 -27.85 -17.74
N MET A 6 -34.63 -26.68 -18.17
CA MET A 6 -33.84 -25.50 -18.46
C MET A 6 -33.36 -24.89 -17.14
N GLN A 7 -32.17 -25.29 -16.70
CA GLN A 7 -31.50 -24.69 -15.53
C GLN A 7 -31.22 -23.21 -15.82
N SER A 8 -31.94 -22.35 -15.12
CA SER A 8 -31.69 -20.91 -15.11
C SER A 8 -30.40 -20.68 -14.33
N ILE A 9 -29.30 -20.41 -15.05
CA ILE A 9 -28.07 -19.87 -14.48
C ILE A 9 -28.41 -18.45 -14.03
N VAL A 10 -28.69 -18.27 -12.74
CA VAL A 10 -28.75 -16.96 -12.10
C VAL A 10 -27.31 -16.44 -12.04
N PHE A 11 -26.95 -15.61 -13.01
CA PHE A 11 -25.74 -14.79 -12.95
C PHE A 11 -25.95 -13.79 -11.82
N ILE A 12 -25.33 -14.03 -10.67
CA ILE A 12 -25.23 -13.02 -9.61
C ILE A 12 -24.33 -11.92 -10.18
N ILE A 13 -24.96 -10.91 -10.77
CA ILE A 13 -24.31 -9.63 -11.05
C ILE A 13 -23.97 -9.05 -9.69
N GLY A 14 -22.71 -9.22 -9.28
CA GLY A 14 -22.16 -8.56 -8.11
C GLY A 14 -22.42 -7.06 -8.24
N LEU A 15 -23.10 -6.49 -7.26
CA LEU A 15 -23.36 -5.07 -7.16
C LEU A 15 -22.05 -4.30 -7.26
N SER A 16 -21.85 -3.62 -8.39
CA SER A 16 -20.84 -2.57 -8.55
C SER A 16 -21.24 -1.38 -7.69
N GLY A 17 -21.06 -1.48 -6.37
CA GLY A 17 -21.06 -0.32 -5.50
C GLY A 17 -19.90 0.61 -5.90
N PRO A 18 -20.00 1.93 -5.68
CA PRO A 18 -18.86 2.80 -5.90
C PRO A 18 -17.69 2.29 -5.07
N LEU A 19 -16.58 1.93 -5.72
CA LEU A 19 -15.27 1.82 -5.07
C LEU A 19 -15.01 3.19 -4.46
N ALA A 20 -15.37 3.38 -3.19
CA ALA A 20 -14.89 4.51 -2.43
C ALA A 20 -13.36 4.38 -2.49
N ALA A 21 -12.73 5.28 -3.25
CA ALA A 21 -11.28 5.33 -3.34
C ALA A 21 -10.75 5.32 -1.90
N GLN A 22 -9.81 4.42 -1.60
CA GLN A 22 -9.29 4.32 -0.25
C GLN A 22 -8.73 5.68 0.20
N PRO A 23 -8.80 6.02 1.50
CA PRO A 23 -8.24 7.27 2.00
C PRO A 23 -6.77 7.39 1.59
N PHE A 24 -6.33 8.58 1.18
CA PHE A 24 -4.95 8.77 0.73
C PHE A 24 -3.97 8.49 1.86
N SER A 25 -4.32 8.82 3.10
CA SER A 25 -3.49 8.49 4.26
C SER A 25 -3.19 7.00 4.39
N LYS A 26 -4.13 6.13 3.99
CA LYS A 26 -3.93 4.69 3.95
C LYS A 26 -2.90 4.31 2.90
N SER A 27 -3.05 4.77 1.65
CA SER A 27 -2.06 4.53 0.58
C SER A 27 -0.67 4.99 0.99
N MET A 28 -0.56 6.14 1.64
CA MET A 28 0.72 6.69 2.12
C MET A 28 1.34 5.77 3.20
N ALA A 29 0.54 5.31 4.16
CA ALA A 29 0.98 4.37 5.18
C ALA A 29 1.41 3.00 4.58
N GLU A 30 0.71 2.54 3.55
CA GLU A 30 1.08 1.32 2.81
C GLU A 30 2.44 1.48 2.11
N CYS A 31 2.69 2.64 1.48
CA CYS A 31 4.02 2.94 0.94
C CYS A 31 5.10 2.94 2.04
N ALA A 32 4.83 3.47 3.23
CA ALA A 32 5.78 3.36 4.35
C ALA A 32 6.07 1.89 4.71
N GLY A 33 5.05 1.03 4.76
CA GLY A 33 5.21 -0.40 5.06
C GLY A 33 6.07 -1.14 4.03
N LEU A 34 5.92 -0.79 2.74
CA LEU A 34 6.74 -1.31 1.65
C LEU A 34 8.19 -0.85 1.72
N TYR A 35 8.43 0.43 2.06
CA TYR A 35 9.78 0.95 2.23
C TYR A 35 10.49 0.25 3.41
N GLN A 36 9.78 0.04 4.53
CA GLN A 36 10.28 -0.73 5.66
C GLN A 36 10.59 -2.19 5.27
N PHE A 37 9.71 -2.83 4.49
CA PHE A 37 9.97 -4.18 4.00
C PHE A 37 11.21 -4.20 3.11
N GLY A 38 11.32 -3.27 2.15
CA GLY A 38 12.48 -3.15 1.26
C GLY A 38 13.80 -2.96 2.01
N ALA A 39 13.82 -2.09 3.03
CA ALA A 39 14.99 -1.85 3.89
C ALA A 39 15.51 -3.14 4.53
N ALA A 40 14.61 -4.02 4.99
CA ALA A 40 14.98 -5.27 5.66
C ALA A 40 15.73 -6.27 4.75
N PHE A 41 15.69 -6.10 3.43
CA PHE A 41 16.41 -6.92 2.46
C PHE A 41 17.61 -6.20 1.82
N MET A 42 17.92 -4.97 2.24
CA MET A 42 19.11 -4.26 1.78
C MET A 42 20.33 -4.67 2.61
N THR A 43 21.39 -5.09 1.92
CA THR A 43 22.70 -5.36 2.54
C THR A 43 23.62 -4.15 2.51
N ASP A 44 23.40 -3.23 1.57
CA ASP A 44 24.12 -1.97 1.44
C ASP A 44 23.52 -0.94 2.42
N PRO A 45 24.29 -0.44 3.40
CA PRO A 45 23.79 0.50 4.40
C PRO A 45 23.36 1.85 3.80
N GLU A 46 24.00 2.31 2.71
CA GLU A 46 23.60 3.57 2.07
C GLU A 46 22.23 3.43 1.41
N ARG A 47 21.96 2.28 0.78
CA ARG A 47 20.65 2.00 0.21
C ARG A 47 19.59 1.79 1.28
N ALA A 48 19.90 1.08 2.36
CA ALA A 48 18.99 0.91 3.49
C ALA A 48 18.55 2.27 4.04
N TYR A 49 19.49 3.22 4.18
CA TYR A 49 19.19 4.59 4.59
C TYR A 49 18.20 5.30 3.66
N LEU A 50 18.29 5.11 2.34
CA LEU A 50 17.31 5.69 1.41
C LEU A 50 15.90 5.14 1.65
N PHE A 51 15.78 3.85 1.96
CA PHE A 51 14.48 3.26 2.30
C PHE A 51 13.94 3.78 3.63
N ASP A 52 14.78 3.86 4.67
CA ASP A 52 14.39 4.40 5.98
C ASP A 52 13.95 5.87 5.88
N PHE A 53 14.65 6.66 5.07
CA PHE A 53 14.29 8.05 4.79
C PHE A 53 12.93 8.14 4.09
N GLY A 54 12.72 7.36 3.02
CA GLY A 54 11.45 7.33 2.30
C GLY A 54 10.29 6.85 3.18
N GLN A 55 10.51 5.85 4.03
CA GLN A 55 9.54 5.41 5.03
C GLN A 55 9.13 6.56 5.95
N ALA A 56 10.09 7.29 6.52
CA ALA A 56 9.80 8.40 7.42
C ALA A 56 9.01 9.52 6.73
N LYS A 57 9.34 9.84 5.47
CA LYS A 57 8.60 10.81 4.65
C LYS A 57 7.14 10.39 4.46
N TRP A 58 6.92 9.12 4.14
CA TRP A 58 5.57 8.58 3.99
C TRP A 58 4.76 8.60 5.29
N ILE A 59 5.35 8.20 6.42
CA ILE A 59 4.66 8.22 7.72
C ILE A 59 4.22 9.65 8.06
N ASN A 60 5.10 10.63 7.92
CA ASN A 60 4.78 12.03 8.20
C ASN A 60 3.66 12.55 7.30
N ALA A 61 3.74 12.29 5.99
CA ALA A 61 2.71 12.68 5.05
C ALA A 61 1.36 11.99 5.33
N ALA A 62 1.40 10.70 5.66
CA ALA A 62 0.22 9.90 5.98
C ALA A 62 -0.52 10.45 7.20
N VAL A 63 0.20 10.83 8.27
CA VAL A 63 -0.40 11.37 9.48
C VAL A 63 -1.08 12.72 9.21
N LEU A 64 -0.41 13.62 8.47
CA LEU A 64 -0.98 14.92 8.08
C LEU A 64 -2.22 14.74 7.17
N GLN A 65 -2.16 13.79 6.24
CA GLN A 65 -3.27 13.46 5.37
C GLN A 65 -4.44 12.86 6.17
N ALA A 66 -4.19 11.97 7.13
CA ALA A 66 -5.21 11.37 7.99
C ALA A 66 -5.92 12.42 8.86
N GLN A 67 -5.20 13.43 9.35
CA GLN A 67 -5.79 14.59 10.04
C GLN A 67 -6.75 15.35 9.12
N THR A 68 -6.34 15.58 7.87
CA THR A 68 -7.17 16.28 6.85
C THR A 68 -8.42 15.46 6.49
N GLU A 69 -8.29 14.13 6.50
CA GLU A 69 -9.38 13.18 6.26
C GLU A 69 -10.31 13.00 7.47
N GLY A 70 -10.03 13.66 8.61
CA GLY A 70 -10.88 13.62 9.80
C GLY A 70 -10.75 12.33 10.61
N VAL A 71 -9.64 11.60 10.48
CA VAL A 71 -9.36 10.41 11.30
C VAL A 71 -9.18 10.82 12.76
N ALA A 72 -9.88 10.13 13.67
CA ALA A 72 -9.88 10.47 15.10
C ALA A 72 -8.52 10.27 15.79
N ASP A 73 -7.80 9.21 15.44
CA ASP A 73 -6.42 8.96 15.86
C ASP A 73 -5.53 8.71 14.63
N PRO A 74 -5.02 9.78 14.00
CA PRO A 74 -4.23 9.69 12.77
C PRO A 74 -2.96 8.85 12.93
N ALA A 75 -2.28 8.95 14.07
CA ALA A 75 -1.03 8.24 14.29
C ALA A 75 -1.25 6.74 14.42
N ALA A 76 -2.23 6.32 15.24
CA ALA A 76 -2.55 4.91 15.39
C ALA A 76 -3.09 4.30 14.09
N TYR A 77 -3.89 5.07 13.33
CA TYR A 77 -4.39 4.65 12.03
C TYR A 77 -3.25 4.38 11.03
N VAL A 78 -2.32 5.31 10.88
CA VAL A 78 -1.17 5.18 9.99
C VAL A 78 -0.27 4.03 10.42
N ALA A 79 0.06 3.92 11.71
CA ALA A 79 0.90 2.84 12.22
C ALA A 79 0.27 1.46 11.97
N THR A 80 -1.05 1.34 12.14
CA THR A 80 -1.78 0.10 11.87
C THR A 80 -1.72 -0.27 10.38
N ALA A 81 -1.97 0.68 9.48
CA ALA A 81 -1.95 0.45 8.04
C ALA A 81 -0.53 0.10 7.52
N GLN A 82 0.49 0.80 8.02
CA GLN A 82 1.90 0.49 7.73
C GLN A 82 2.26 -0.93 8.17
N ALA A 83 1.94 -1.29 9.42
CA ALA A 83 2.24 -2.61 9.97
C ALA A 83 1.51 -3.72 9.19
N ALA A 84 0.25 -3.51 8.84
CA ALA A 84 -0.52 -4.45 8.04
C ALA A 84 0.12 -4.71 6.66
N LYS A 85 0.56 -3.65 5.96
CA LYS A 85 1.24 -3.79 4.67
C LYS A 85 2.61 -4.45 4.79
N TYR A 86 3.41 -4.07 5.79
CA TYR A 86 4.68 -4.73 6.08
C TYR A 86 4.50 -6.24 6.33
N GLN A 87 3.50 -6.61 7.15
CA GLN A 87 3.21 -8.01 7.45
C GLN A 87 2.71 -8.76 6.22
N GLU A 88 1.82 -8.15 5.42
CA GLU A 88 1.35 -8.72 4.15
C GLU A 88 2.53 -9.15 3.26
N TRP A 89 3.54 -8.29 3.12
CA TRP A 89 4.72 -8.59 2.31
C TRP A 89 5.68 -9.57 2.97
N THR A 90 5.78 -9.54 4.30
CA THR A 90 6.52 -10.53 5.08
C THR A 90 5.93 -11.93 4.88
N ASP A 91 4.61 -12.07 4.88
CA ASP A 91 3.91 -13.35 4.71
C ASP A 91 4.08 -13.93 3.30
N ARG A 92 4.32 -13.08 2.29
CA ARG A 92 4.68 -13.51 0.92
C ARG A 92 6.10 -14.07 0.84
N GLY A 93 6.93 -13.83 1.85
CA GLY A 93 8.30 -14.31 1.96
C GLY A 93 9.33 -13.45 1.23
N ALA A 94 10.61 -13.71 1.50
CA ALA A 94 11.74 -12.91 1.03
C ALA A 94 11.81 -12.74 -0.50
N MET A 95 11.35 -13.73 -1.25
CA MET A 95 11.35 -13.69 -2.72
C MET A 95 10.35 -12.68 -3.30
N ALA A 96 9.42 -12.18 -2.50
CA ALA A 96 8.44 -11.18 -2.94
C ALA A 96 9.10 -9.87 -3.39
N VAL A 97 10.28 -9.52 -2.86
CA VAL A 97 11.03 -8.33 -3.28
C VAL A 97 11.40 -8.34 -4.78
N PHE A 98 11.45 -9.52 -5.40
CA PHE A 98 11.77 -9.69 -6.83
C PHE A 98 10.54 -9.84 -7.72
N SER A 99 9.33 -9.71 -7.16
CA SER A 99 8.09 -9.86 -7.92
C SER A 99 7.77 -8.61 -8.74
N GLU A 100 7.04 -8.80 -9.84
CA GLU A 100 6.48 -7.69 -10.64
C GLU A 100 5.58 -6.79 -9.79
N ASP A 101 4.75 -7.39 -8.94
CA ASP A 101 3.87 -6.65 -8.01
C ASP A 101 4.68 -5.73 -7.08
N MET A 102 5.88 -6.13 -6.65
CA MET A 102 6.73 -5.24 -5.86
C MET A 102 7.18 -4.03 -6.68
N GLY A 103 7.59 -4.27 -7.93
CA GLY A 103 7.95 -3.20 -8.87
C GLY A 103 6.80 -2.21 -9.07
N ASP A 104 5.61 -2.72 -9.35
CA ASP A 104 4.39 -1.94 -9.56
C ASP A 104 4.04 -1.08 -8.33
N TRP A 105 4.18 -1.65 -7.13
CA TRP A 105 3.98 -0.93 -5.88
C TRP A 105 4.98 0.21 -5.70
N PHE A 106 6.26 0.00 -6.01
CA PHE A 106 7.27 1.06 -5.91
C PHE A 106 7.07 2.15 -6.98
N ASP A 107 6.62 1.79 -8.18
CA ASP A 107 6.23 2.75 -9.21
C ASP A 107 5.00 3.58 -8.80
N TYR A 108 3.99 2.93 -8.22
CA TYR A 108 2.87 3.61 -7.61
C TYR A 108 3.31 4.58 -6.51
N CYS A 109 4.15 4.13 -5.57
CA CYS A 109 4.59 5.01 -4.49
C CYS A 109 5.39 6.21 -5.04
N ARG A 110 6.33 6.01 -5.98
CA ARG A 110 7.08 7.13 -6.57
C ARG A 110 6.18 8.15 -7.28
N SER A 111 5.29 7.68 -8.15
CA SER A 111 4.35 8.55 -8.86
C SER A 111 3.39 9.26 -7.90
N PHE A 112 2.98 8.57 -6.83
CA PHE A 112 2.12 9.16 -5.81
C PHE A 112 2.86 10.22 -4.99
N ALA A 113 4.13 9.99 -4.64
CA ALA A 113 4.96 10.98 -3.94
C ALA A 113 5.11 12.25 -4.77
N GLU A 114 5.41 12.11 -6.07
CA GLU A 114 5.49 13.23 -7.02
C GLU A 114 4.18 14.01 -7.06
N ALA A 115 3.04 13.33 -7.22
CA ALA A 115 1.71 13.96 -7.26
C ALA A 115 1.33 14.66 -5.94
N ARG A 116 1.96 14.30 -4.82
CA ARG A 116 1.73 14.89 -3.49
C ARG A 116 2.83 15.85 -3.04
N GLY A 117 3.87 16.05 -3.86
CA GLY A 117 5.02 16.90 -3.51
C GLY A 117 5.83 16.35 -2.32
N ILE A 118 5.89 15.03 -2.16
CA ILE A 118 6.69 14.36 -1.12
C ILE A 118 8.06 14.04 -1.72
N ASP A 119 9.11 14.65 -1.18
CA ASP A 119 10.47 14.31 -1.57
C ASP A 119 10.99 13.10 -0.81
N LEU A 120 11.34 12.05 -1.56
CA LEU A 120 11.83 10.77 -1.07
C LEU A 120 13.36 10.66 -1.13
N HIS A 121 14.06 11.71 -1.56
CA HIS A 121 15.52 11.73 -1.63
C HIS A 121 16.10 12.59 -0.49
N PRO A 122 17.17 12.12 0.18
CA PRO A 122 17.97 12.98 1.03
C PRO A 122 18.90 13.82 0.15
N ASP A 123 18.78 15.14 0.26
CA ASP A 123 19.71 16.13 -0.35
C ASP A 123 21.15 16.03 0.20
#